data_AF-A0A8S9XT02-F1
#
_entry.id   AF-A0A8S9XT02-F1
#
_cell.length_a   1.000
_cell.length_b   1.000
_cell.length_c   1.000
_cell.angle_alpha   90.00
_cell.angle_beta   90.00
_cell.angle_gamma   90.00
#
_symmetry.space_group_name_H-M   'P 1'
#
loop_
_entity.id
_entity.type
_entity.pdbx_description
1 polymer ?
#
loop_
_entity_poly.entity_id
_entity_poly.type
_entity_poly.pdbx_seq_one_letter_code
_entity_poly.pdbx_strand_id
1 'polypeptide(L)'
;MIDNMGSYEGENPYLYMKQAMIQWYERDNPGKAAASLCTLKRQPAETLRQFAEKIRQLAQIAVQEEGAELNAAQKIQWNGNWTQLTLPVVDTFLPEEEQYLPVSPEESLSSGMFLKIPILTGVTANDGSVVVNQWSDLLQHGFNRLRQFFTGNAIPAVALKYNLTNSAHYSEIKTILQWYYLDPVTEGNVMNLLAKLVDFYTDAQFKAPHDLQLRWLANRTVDPLTTVYAYQFEQDDNYLYKKLNISGGGHGEELLMIFGPSLMQKIGKVRYTGAEERLSAIMRRFWSEFIRKGSISSSPYGYGTTWNKYSPKDDNYIIFRADNNLPASQSVLRSPALSLTKDAMGRQMLWLWNDLLQNLKDLEDNHVQKEPLSRPNQTPLPNKGSRNDLTYRSAMYTLIAFVIVLLVLLVVCVILLKRHATERERDMF
;
A
#
# COMPACT_ATOMS: atom_id res chain seq x y z
N MET A 1 -7.68 28.15 4.92
CA MET A 1 -7.01 28.14 3.61
C MET A 1 -7.64 27.21 2.58
N ILE A 2 -8.96 26.97 2.64
CA ILE A 2 -9.84 26.66 1.49
C ILE A 2 -11.22 27.28 1.82
N ASP A 3 -11.26 28.55 2.23
CA ASP A 3 -12.52 29.27 2.46
C ASP A 3 -12.38 30.64 1.82
N ASN A 4 -12.52 30.65 0.49
CA ASN A 4 -12.93 31.77 -0.35
C ASN A 4 -12.63 31.41 -1.81
N MET A 5 -13.36 30.43 -2.37
CA MET A 5 -13.51 30.37 -3.83
C MET A 5 -14.59 31.37 -4.26
N GLY A 6 -14.32 32.65 -4.03
CA GLY A 6 -14.89 33.71 -4.84
C GLY A 6 -14.18 33.69 -6.18
N SER A 7 -14.89 33.31 -7.24
CA SER A 7 -14.61 33.57 -8.66
C SER A 7 -13.18 34.02 -8.99
N TYR A 8 -12.24 33.09 -9.11
CA TYR A 8 -10.95 33.34 -9.76
C TYR A 8 -10.98 32.77 -11.18
N GLU A 9 -11.70 33.46 -12.05
CA GLU A 9 -11.44 33.38 -13.49
C GLU A 9 -10.03 33.94 -13.74
N GLY A 10 -9.02 33.07 -13.90
CA GLY A 10 -7.76 33.49 -14.52
C GLY A 10 -6.47 32.80 -14.06
N GLU A 11 -6.40 32.23 -12.85
CA GLU A 11 -5.17 31.59 -12.37
C GLU A 11 -5.33 30.08 -12.17
N ASN A 12 -4.41 29.32 -12.77
CA ASN A 12 -4.35 27.87 -12.63
C ASN A 12 -4.14 27.52 -11.12
N PRO A 13 -5.06 26.80 -10.47
CA PRO A 13 -4.95 26.43 -9.05
C PRO A 13 -3.64 25.72 -8.71
N TYR A 14 -3.06 24.98 -9.67
CA TYR A 14 -1.74 24.37 -9.53
C TYR A 14 -0.63 25.41 -9.38
N LEU A 15 -0.68 26.51 -10.14
CA LEU A 15 0.32 27.56 -10.10
C LEU A 15 0.27 28.32 -8.77
N TYR A 16 -0.93 28.59 -8.26
CA TYR A 16 -1.13 29.20 -6.94
C TYR A 16 -0.58 28.29 -5.82
N MET A 17 -0.99 27.01 -5.78
CA MET A 17 -0.49 26.06 -4.78
C MET A 17 1.03 25.91 -4.85
N LYS A 18 1.59 25.84 -6.06
CA LYS A 18 3.03 25.79 -6.29
C LYS A 18 3.74 27.03 -5.74
N GLN A 19 3.23 28.23 -6.03
CA GLN A 19 3.80 29.49 -5.55
C GLN A 19 3.78 29.55 -4.02
N ALA A 20 2.66 29.15 -3.40
CA ALA A 20 2.51 29.10 -1.96
C ALA A 20 3.47 28.10 -1.29
N MET A 21 3.62 26.90 -1.86
CA MET A 21 4.56 25.88 -1.36
C MET A 21 6.02 26.35 -1.46
N ILE A 22 6.41 27.01 -2.55
CA ILE A 22 7.77 27.56 -2.73
C ILE A 22 8.04 28.64 -1.69
N GLN A 23 7.12 29.60 -1.54
CA GLN A 23 7.24 30.68 -0.55
C GLN A 23 7.34 30.15 0.88
N TRP A 24 6.56 29.13 1.23
CA TRP A 24 6.62 28.48 2.53
C TRP A 24 7.99 27.82 2.78
N TYR A 25 8.51 27.08 1.79
CA TYR A 25 9.80 26.40 1.88
C TYR A 25 11.00 27.36 1.99
N GLU A 26 10.88 28.55 1.39
CA GLU A 26 11.92 29.59 1.39
C GLU A 26 11.91 30.46 2.66
N ARG A 27 10.73 30.72 3.23
CA ARG A 27 10.56 31.64 4.37
C ARG A 27 10.78 30.97 5.73
N ASP A 28 10.22 29.78 5.92
CA ASP A 28 10.17 29.13 7.22
C ASP A 28 10.97 27.83 7.17
N ASN A 29 11.87 27.58 8.13
CA ASN A 29 12.57 26.29 8.20
C ASN A 29 11.55 25.22 8.66
N PRO A 30 11.01 24.38 7.76
CA PRO A 30 9.89 23.50 8.10
C PRO A 30 10.34 22.41 9.09
N GLY A 31 11.61 22.01 9.03
CA GLY A 31 12.24 21.13 10.01
C GLY A 31 12.31 21.76 11.41
N LYS A 32 12.53 23.07 11.52
CA LYS A 32 12.50 23.80 12.81
C LYS A 32 11.07 23.96 13.33
N ALA A 33 10.10 24.25 12.46
CA ALA A 33 8.68 24.37 12.81
C ALA A 33 8.07 23.03 13.29
N ALA A 34 8.20 21.97 12.48
CA ALA A 34 7.74 20.62 12.82
C ALA A 34 8.39 20.12 14.12
N ALA A 35 9.70 20.32 14.26
CA ALA A 35 10.40 19.90 15.46
C ALA A 35 10.06 20.75 16.70
N SER A 36 9.48 21.95 16.55
CA SER A 36 9.01 22.78 17.68
C SER A 36 7.59 22.38 18.11
N LEU A 37 6.74 21.97 17.17
CA LEU A 37 5.43 21.36 17.44
C LEU A 37 5.56 20.02 18.16
N CYS A 38 6.43 19.12 17.67
CA CYS A 38 6.57 17.77 18.23
C CYS A 38 7.26 17.72 19.62
N THR A 39 7.89 18.80 20.07
CA THR A 39 8.62 18.85 21.35
C THR A 39 7.91 19.67 22.43
N LEU A 40 6.74 20.24 22.10
CA LEU A 40 5.99 21.08 23.02
C LEU A 40 5.41 20.24 24.16
N LYS A 41 5.86 20.50 25.39
CA LYS A 41 5.34 19.86 26.59
C LYS A 41 4.39 20.80 27.33
N ARG A 42 3.35 20.21 27.92
CA ARG A 42 2.45 20.90 28.86
C ARG A 42 3.22 21.19 30.14
N GLN A 43 3.22 22.44 30.59
CA GLN A 43 3.79 22.77 31.91
C GLN A 43 2.83 22.34 33.03
N PRO A 44 3.32 22.02 34.23
CA PRO A 44 2.48 21.56 35.34
C PRO A 44 1.40 22.58 35.77
N ALA A 45 1.69 23.88 35.63
CA ALA A 45 0.80 24.98 36.02
C ALA A 45 -0.17 25.44 34.90
N GLU A 46 -0.12 24.78 33.74
CA GLU A 46 -0.83 25.16 32.54
C GLU A 46 -2.08 24.28 32.36
N THR A 47 -3.23 24.91 32.15
CA THR A 47 -4.48 24.20 31.84
C THR A 47 -4.41 23.56 30.44
N LEU A 48 -5.19 22.50 30.20
CA LEU A 48 -5.29 21.88 28.88
C LEU A 48 -5.67 22.88 27.78
N ARG A 49 -6.50 23.89 28.10
CA ARG A 49 -6.88 24.96 27.17
C ARG A 49 -5.70 25.86 26.83
N GLN A 50 -4.90 26.25 27.81
CA GLN A 50 -3.68 27.05 27.59
C GLN A 50 -2.61 26.27 26.81
N PHE A 51 -2.53 24.96 27.01
CA PHE A 51 -1.65 24.10 26.21
C PHE A 51 -2.09 23.99 24.76
N ALA A 52 -3.38 23.74 24.55
CA ALA A 52 -3.97 23.69 23.22
C ALA A 52 -3.74 25.01 22.48
N GLU A 53 -3.91 26.15 23.15
CA GLU A 53 -3.70 27.47 22.52
C GLU A 53 -2.23 27.77 22.24
N LYS A 54 -1.31 27.23 23.04
CA LYS A 54 0.13 27.32 22.77
C LYS A 54 0.54 26.44 21.59
N ILE A 55 -0.01 25.22 21.47
CA ILE A 55 0.15 24.37 20.28
C ILE A 55 -0.44 25.07 19.06
N ARG A 56 -1.65 25.63 19.21
CA ARG A 56 -2.38 26.36 18.18
C ARG A 56 -1.60 27.57 17.70
N GLN A 57 -1.05 28.39 18.59
CA GLN A 57 -0.22 29.55 18.23
C GLN A 57 1.07 29.14 17.52
N LEU A 58 1.74 28.07 17.97
CA LEU A 58 2.92 27.51 17.29
C LEU A 58 2.59 26.92 15.91
N ALA A 59 1.40 26.34 15.75
CA ALA A 59 0.90 25.82 14.48
C ALA A 59 0.39 26.94 13.54
N GLN A 60 -0.23 27.99 14.10
CA GLN A 60 -0.72 29.19 13.42
C GLN A 60 0.41 30.06 12.88
N ILE A 61 1.58 30.08 13.53
CA ILE A 61 2.80 30.68 12.97
C ILE A 61 3.27 29.90 11.72
N ALA A 62 2.92 28.61 11.59
CA ALA A 62 3.31 27.76 10.45
C ALA A 62 2.25 27.68 9.33
N VAL A 63 1.00 28.09 9.56
CA VAL A 63 -0.09 28.11 8.57
C VAL A 63 -1.06 29.24 8.94
N GLN A 64 -1.15 30.27 8.09
CA GLN A 64 -2.22 31.28 8.17
C GLN A 64 -3.47 30.74 7.47
N GLU A 65 -4.45 30.30 8.24
CA GLU A 65 -5.86 30.71 8.19
C GLU A 65 -6.70 29.88 9.19
N GLU A 66 -7.73 30.51 9.77
CA GLU A 66 -8.53 30.05 10.90
C GLU A 66 -9.50 28.89 10.59
N GLY A 67 -9.83 28.12 11.63
CA GLY A 67 -10.94 27.16 11.71
C GLY A 67 -11.27 26.84 13.18
N ALA A 68 -12.56 26.66 13.49
CA ALA A 68 -13.24 26.83 14.79
C ALA A 68 -12.84 25.92 15.98
N GLU A 69 -13.30 26.28 17.20
CA GLU A 69 -13.16 25.50 18.45
C GLU A 69 -13.66 24.05 18.29
N LEU A 70 -12.90 23.11 18.86
CA LEU A 70 -13.22 21.68 18.75
C LEU A 70 -14.51 21.32 19.50
N ASN A 71 -15.50 20.81 18.78
CA ASN A 71 -16.77 20.36 19.34
C ASN A 71 -16.62 19.03 20.11
N ALA A 72 -17.70 18.59 20.77
CA ALA A 72 -17.69 17.37 21.58
C ALA A 72 -17.26 16.11 20.81
N ALA A 73 -17.49 16.05 19.49
CA ALA A 73 -17.09 14.92 18.65
C ALA A 73 -15.56 14.88 18.44
N GLN A 74 -14.91 16.04 18.31
CA GLN A 74 -13.44 16.12 18.23
C GLN A 74 -12.75 15.80 19.56
N LYS A 75 -13.44 15.96 20.70
CA LYS A 75 -12.98 15.48 22.01
C LYS A 75 -13.06 13.96 22.15
N ILE A 76 -14.01 13.32 21.48
CA ILE A 76 -14.18 11.87 21.43
C ILE A 76 -13.10 11.22 20.55
N GLN A 77 -12.72 11.88 19.44
CA GLN A 77 -11.60 11.48 18.57
C GLN A 77 -10.26 11.36 19.34
N TRP A 78 -10.03 12.20 20.35
CA TRP A 78 -8.85 12.13 21.21
C TRP A 78 -8.84 10.93 22.18
N ASN A 79 -10.02 10.36 22.48
CA ASN A 79 -10.18 9.30 23.48
C ASN A 79 -10.10 7.88 22.90
N GLY A 80 -9.73 7.73 21.61
CA GLY A 80 -9.39 6.41 21.03
C GLY A 80 -10.58 5.49 20.76
N ASN A 81 -11.81 6.01 20.70
CA ASN A 81 -12.97 5.24 20.23
C ASN A 81 -13.17 5.43 18.71
N TRP A 82 -12.64 4.51 17.92
CA TRP A 82 -12.52 4.61 16.46
C TRP A 82 -13.86 4.52 15.71
N THR A 83 -14.94 4.09 16.35
CA THR A 83 -16.29 4.02 15.77
C THR A 83 -17.04 5.36 15.78
N GLN A 84 -16.49 6.42 16.37
CA GLN A 84 -17.08 7.77 16.44
C GLN A 84 -16.18 8.87 15.84
N LEU A 85 -15.22 8.49 14.98
CA LEU A 85 -14.35 9.47 14.33
C LEU A 85 -15.16 10.34 13.36
N THR A 86 -15.04 11.66 13.49
CA THR A 86 -15.44 12.61 12.45
C THR A 86 -14.47 12.47 11.28
N LEU A 87 -14.83 11.61 10.33
CA LEU A 87 -14.08 11.35 9.12
C LEU A 87 -14.75 12.05 7.93
N PRO A 88 -14.03 12.26 6.82
CA PRO A 88 -14.68 12.61 5.56
C PRO A 88 -15.78 11.59 5.24
N VAL A 89 -16.96 12.09 4.89
CA VAL A 89 -18.12 11.30 4.48
C VAL A 89 -18.62 11.80 3.14
N VAL A 90 -19.33 10.94 2.41
CA VAL A 90 -20.08 11.38 1.24
C VAL A 90 -21.14 12.37 1.71
N ASP A 91 -21.08 13.59 1.21
CA ASP A 91 -21.81 14.75 1.74
C ASP A 91 -23.00 15.17 0.89
N THR A 92 -23.62 14.22 0.18
CA THR A 92 -24.84 14.41 -0.62
C THR A 92 -26.05 14.91 0.17
N PHE A 93 -25.94 15.01 1.50
CA PHE A 93 -26.96 15.63 2.37
C PHE A 93 -26.84 17.16 2.45
N LEU A 94 -25.74 17.75 1.96
CA LEU A 94 -25.53 19.19 1.83
C LEU A 94 -26.05 19.70 0.47
N PRO A 95 -26.36 21.01 0.33
CA PRO A 95 -26.56 21.65 -0.97
C PRO A 95 -25.35 21.43 -1.89
N GLU A 96 -25.57 21.29 -3.20
CA GLU A 96 -24.52 20.98 -4.19
C GLU A 96 -23.32 21.93 -4.12
N GLU A 97 -23.57 23.22 -3.88
CA GLU A 97 -22.56 24.27 -3.73
C GLU A 97 -21.71 24.17 -2.45
N GLU A 98 -22.15 23.39 -1.46
CA GLU A 98 -21.44 23.14 -0.19
C GLU A 98 -20.81 21.73 -0.13
N GLN A 99 -21.01 20.90 -1.15
CA GLN A 99 -20.47 19.54 -1.21
C GLN A 99 -18.96 19.57 -1.48
N TYR A 100 -18.18 18.93 -0.60
CA TYR A 100 -16.75 18.69 -0.75
C TYR A 100 -16.46 17.29 -1.32
N LEU A 101 -17.22 16.27 -0.87
CA LEU A 101 -17.08 14.88 -1.28
C LEU A 101 -18.42 14.31 -1.78
N PRO A 102 -18.90 14.76 -2.96
CA PRO A 102 -20.24 14.43 -3.46
C PRO A 102 -20.40 12.94 -3.83
N VAL A 103 -19.30 12.22 -4.03
CA VAL A 103 -19.27 10.77 -4.29
C VAL A 103 -18.17 10.10 -3.46
N SER A 104 -18.20 8.77 -3.38
CA SER A 104 -17.13 8.04 -2.72
C SER A 104 -15.76 8.29 -3.38
N PRO A 105 -14.64 8.26 -2.63
CA PRO A 105 -13.30 8.37 -3.22
C PRO A 105 -13.01 7.32 -4.30
N GLU A 106 -13.53 6.11 -4.13
CA GLU A 106 -13.40 5.03 -5.12
C GLU A 106 -14.11 5.38 -6.43
N GLU A 107 -15.33 5.90 -6.35
CA GLU A 107 -16.08 6.37 -7.51
C GLU A 107 -15.38 7.58 -8.16
N SER A 108 -14.97 8.57 -7.37
CA SER A 108 -14.23 9.74 -7.86
C SER A 108 -12.97 9.35 -8.63
N LEU A 109 -12.14 8.46 -8.07
CA LEU A 109 -10.91 8.00 -8.70
C LEU A 109 -11.17 7.12 -9.93
N SER A 110 -12.08 6.15 -9.83
CA SER A 110 -12.35 5.19 -10.91
C SER A 110 -13.06 5.81 -12.12
N SER A 111 -13.92 6.82 -11.89
CA SER A 111 -14.60 7.62 -12.91
C SER A 111 -13.74 8.76 -13.47
N GLY A 112 -12.66 9.12 -12.77
CA GLY A 112 -11.79 10.23 -13.16
C GLY A 112 -12.30 11.61 -12.75
N MET A 113 -13.25 11.71 -11.81
CA MET A 113 -13.75 12.97 -11.24
C MET A 113 -12.76 13.55 -10.21
N PHE A 114 -11.58 13.92 -10.69
CA PHE A 114 -10.53 14.57 -9.90
C PHE A 114 -9.68 15.48 -10.79
N LEU A 115 -9.09 16.52 -10.19
CA LEU A 115 -8.20 17.44 -10.88
C LEU A 115 -6.98 16.73 -11.47
N LYS A 116 -6.71 16.99 -12.74
CA LYS A 116 -5.63 16.38 -13.51
C LYS A 116 -4.31 17.10 -13.26
N ILE A 117 -3.62 16.72 -12.18
CA ILE A 117 -2.34 17.29 -11.76
C ILE A 117 -1.26 16.22 -11.64
N PRO A 118 0.04 16.57 -11.70
CA PRO A 118 1.09 15.63 -11.35
C PRO A 118 0.97 15.15 -9.90
N ILE A 119 1.18 13.85 -9.68
CA ILE A 119 1.07 13.20 -8.36
C ILE A 119 2.36 12.45 -8.05
N LEU A 120 2.88 12.67 -6.84
CA LEU A 120 3.94 11.87 -6.23
C LEU A 120 3.34 11.24 -4.97
N THR A 121 3.28 9.92 -4.92
CA THR A 121 2.67 9.17 -3.81
C THR A 121 3.50 7.94 -3.47
N GLY A 122 3.36 7.43 -2.25
CA GLY A 122 4.07 6.24 -1.83
C GLY A 122 3.61 5.72 -0.48
N VAL A 123 4.21 4.59 -0.12
CA VAL A 123 3.96 3.85 1.12
C VAL A 123 5.28 3.56 1.82
N THR A 124 5.22 3.22 3.10
CA THR A 124 6.36 2.69 3.84
C THR A 124 6.35 1.16 3.82
N ALA A 125 7.50 0.54 4.09
CA ALA A 125 7.63 -0.91 4.13
C ALA A 125 6.66 -1.56 5.14
N ASN A 126 6.42 -0.86 6.26
CA ASN A 126 5.72 -1.32 7.45
C ASN A 126 4.68 -0.30 7.96
N ASP A 127 3.86 0.30 7.10
CA ASP A 127 2.85 1.28 7.54
C ASP A 127 1.91 0.74 8.64
N GLY A 128 1.64 -0.56 8.65
CA GLY A 128 0.88 -1.23 9.70
C GLY A 128 1.46 -1.09 11.11
N SER A 129 2.70 -0.61 11.25
CA SER A 129 3.32 -0.31 12.55
C SER A 129 2.51 0.69 13.36
N VAL A 130 1.85 1.67 12.70
CA VAL A 130 1.01 2.67 13.39
C VAL A 130 -0.17 2.03 14.11
N VAL A 131 -0.75 1.00 13.50
CA VAL A 131 -1.91 0.26 14.05
C VAL A 131 -1.43 -0.64 15.17
N VAL A 132 -0.41 -1.45 14.92
CA VAL A 132 0.08 -2.45 15.87
C VAL A 132 0.70 -1.80 17.12
N ASN A 133 1.35 -0.64 16.97
CA ASN A 133 1.94 0.10 18.09
C ASN A 133 0.90 0.60 19.11
N GLN A 134 -0.35 0.80 18.71
CA GLN A 134 -1.43 1.13 19.65
C GLN A 134 -1.75 -0.02 20.61
N TRP A 135 -1.33 -1.23 20.26
CA TRP A 135 -1.53 -2.43 21.06
C TRP A 135 -0.20 -2.98 21.58
N SER A 136 0.74 -2.10 21.93
CA SER A 136 2.05 -2.52 22.44
C SER A 136 1.96 -3.44 23.66
N ASP A 137 0.87 -3.37 24.43
CA ASP A 137 0.63 -4.25 25.57
C ASP A 137 0.37 -5.70 25.13
N LEU A 138 -0.20 -5.94 23.93
CA LEU A 138 -0.40 -7.29 23.39
C LEU A 138 0.92 -8.03 23.19
N LEU A 139 2.03 -7.31 22.97
CA LEU A 139 3.37 -7.91 22.84
C LEU A 139 3.81 -8.63 24.12
N GLN A 140 3.34 -8.15 25.27
CA GLN A 140 3.72 -8.66 26.59
C GLN A 140 2.99 -9.97 26.93
N HIS A 141 1.99 -10.35 26.14
CA HIS A 141 1.08 -11.45 26.44
C HIS A 141 1.46 -12.79 25.78
N GLY A 142 2.56 -12.83 25.02
CA GLY A 142 3.15 -14.06 24.47
C GLY A 142 2.43 -14.61 23.23
N PHE A 143 3.02 -15.65 22.64
CA PHE A 143 2.70 -16.16 21.30
C PHE A 143 1.22 -16.54 21.13
N ASN A 144 0.68 -17.35 22.05
CA ASN A 144 -0.68 -17.88 21.94
C ASN A 144 -1.75 -16.79 21.97
N ARG A 145 -1.61 -15.79 22.86
CA ARG A 145 -2.56 -14.68 22.95
C ARG A 145 -2.49 -13.79 21.73
N LEU A 146 -1.29 -13.51 21.21
CA LEU A 146 -1.11 -12.76 19.97
C LEU A 146 -1.74 -13.51 18.78
N ARG A 147 -1.56 -14.83 18.68
CA ARG A 147 -2.17 -15.67 17.63
C ARG A 147 -3.70 -15.71 17.73
N GLN A 148 -4.23 -15.79 18.94
CA GLN A 148 -5.68 -15.69 19.20
C GLN A 148 -6.23 -14.31 18.82
N PHE A 149 -5.50 -13.23 19.14
CA PHE A 149 -5.87 -11.90 18.71
C PHE A 149 -5.90 -11.79 17.18
N PHE A 150 -4.85 -12.28 16.51
CA PHE A 150 -4.76 -12.23 15.05
C PHE A 150 -5.94 -12.97 14.39
N THR A 151 -6.18 -14.22 14.78
CA THR A 151 -7.22 -15.08 14.19
C THR A 151 -8.65 -14.69 14.60
N GLY A 152 -8.84 -14.25 15.84
CA GLY A 152 -10.15 -13.93 16.41
C GLY A 152 -10.60 -12.49 16.23
N ASN A 153 -9.68 -11.55 16.04
CA ASN A 153 -9.99 -10.11 15.98
C ASN A 153 -9.42 -9.45 14.73
N ALA A 154 -8.12 -9.54 14.47
CA ALA A 154 -7.49 -8.78 13.39
C ALA A 154 -8.02 -9.18 12.00
N ILE A 155 -8.04 -10.49 11.70
CA ILE A 155 -8.57 -11.00 10.42
C ILE A 155 -10.06 -10.64 10.26
N PRO A 156 -10.96 -10.96 11.21
CA PRO A 156 -12.37 -10.58 11.08
C PRO A 156 -12.61 -9.08 10.93
N ALA A 157 -11.89 -8.25 11.68
CA ALA A 157 -12.07 -6.80 11.64
C ALA A 157 -11.66 -6.19 10.29
N VAL A 158 -10.56 -6.67 9.70
CA VAL A 158 -10.15 -6.23 8.36
C VAL A 158 -11.08 -6.81 7.30
N ALA A 159 -11.48 -8.07 7.40
CA ALA A 159 -12.42 -8.68 6.47
C ALA A 159 -13.77 -7.93 6.44
N LEU A 160 -14.25 -7.46 7.59
CA LEU A 160 -15.45 -6.64 7.68
C LEU A 160 -15.32 -5.33 6.89
N LYS A 161 -14.16 -4.65 6.97
CA LYS A 161 -13.90 -3.40 6.22
C LYS A 161 -13.94 -3.60 4.72
N TYR A 162 -13.50 -4.75 4.23
CA TYR A 162 -13.56 -5.13 2.82
C TYR A 162 -14.90 -5.77 2.41
N ASN A 163 -15.90 -5.79 3.32
CA ASN A 163 -17.18 -6.46 3.12
C ASN A 163 -17.03 -7.96 2.74
N LEU A 164 -15.97 -8.62 3.22
CA LEU A 164 -15.70 -10.04 2.97
C LEU A 164 -16.48 -10.94 3.93
N THR A 165 -16.90 -10.43 5.09
CA THR A 165 -17.65 -11.19 6.10
C THR A 165 -19.05 -11.58 5.65
N ASN A 166 -19.60 -10.87 4.67
CA ASN A 166 -20.91 -11.13 4.10
C ASN A 166 -20.87 -12.15 2.94
N SER A 167 -19.66 -12.57 2.52
CA SER A 167 -19.50 -13.59 1.49
C SER A 167 -19.85 -14.99 2.00
N ALA A 168 -20.50 -15.81 1.17
CA ALA A 168 -20.66 -17.24 1.41
C ALA A 168 -19.30 -17.96 1.56
N HIS A 169 -18.24 -17.42 0.95
CA HIS A 169 -16.88 -17.97 0.97
C HIS A 169 -16.01 -17.37 2.09
N TYR A 170 -16.61 -16.73 3.09
CA TYR A 170 -15.85 -16.10 4.18
C TYR A 170 -14.96 -17.10 4.93
N SER A 171 -15.37 -18.37 5.03
CA SER A 171 -14.60 -19.41 5.71
C SER A 171 -13.28 -19.74 4.98
N GLU A 172 -13.33 -19.76 3.65
CA GLU A 172 -12.22 -19.99 2.74
C GLU A 172 -11.30 -18.77 2.73
N ILE A 173 -11.88 -17.56 2.64
CA ILE A 173 -11.14 -16.30 2.76
C ILE A 173 -10.35 -16.25 4.07
N LYS A 174 -10.98 -16.61 5.20
CA LYS A 174 -10.32 -16.67 6.49
C LYS A 174 -9.18 -17.69 6.49
N THR A 175 -9.40 -18.87 5.92
CA THR A 175 -8.36 -19.91 5.78
C THR A 175 -7.17 -19.42 4.96
N ILE A 176 -7.41 -18.75 3.83
CA ILE A 176 -6.37 -18.19 2.97
C ILE A 176 -5.56 -17.13 3.72
N LEU A 177 -6.21 -16.20 4.42
CA LEU A 177 -5.52 -15.17 5.21
C LEU A 177 -4.67 -15.79 6.33
N GLN A 178 -5.16 -16.83 7.00
CA GLN A 178 -4.37 -17.55 8.00
C GLN A 178 -3.16 -18.25 7.35
N TRP A 179 -3.36 -18.89 6.21
CA TRP A 179 -2.29 -19.56 5.48
C TRP A 179 -1.17 -18.59 5.06
N TYR A 180 -1.50 -17.40 4.56
CA TYR A 180 -0.50 -16.42 4.15
C TYR A 180 0.26 -15.78 5.32
N TYR A 181 -0.44 -15.43 6.40
CA TYR A 181 0.15 -14.61 7.47
C TYR A 181 0.54 -15.38 8.74
N LEU A 182 0.01 -16.59 8.99
CA LEU A 182 0.25 -17.34 10.22
C LEU A 182 1.04 -18.62 10.01
N ASP A 183 0.73 -19.41 8.97
CA ASP A 183 1.37 -20.70 8.76
C ASP A 183 2.91 -20.64 8.55
N PRO A 184 3.47 -19.57 7.94
CA PRO A 184 4.92 -19.41 7.86
C PRO A 184 5.60 -19.15 9.22
N VAL A 185 4.83 -18.89 10.29
CA VAL A 185 5.38 -18.52 11.60
C VAL A 185 5.60 -19.75 12.46
N THR A 186 6.85 -19.99 12.85
CA THR A 186 7.21 -21.05 13.80
C THR A 186 6.54 -20.83 15.16
N GLU A 187 6.01 -21.91 15.75
CA GLU A 187 5.37 -21.86 17.06
C GLU A 187 6.31 -21.29 18.14
N GLY A 188 5.76 -20.41 18.99
CA GLY A 188 6.52 -19.73 20.04
C GLY A 188 7.30 -18.50 19.58
N ASN A 189 7.43 -18.26 18.26
CA ASN A 189 8.15 -17.09 17.74
C ASN A 189 7.27 -15.83 17.74
N VAL A 190 7.21 -15.15 18.89
CA VAL A 190 6.41 -13.93 19.10
C VAL A 190 6.82 -12.81 18.14
N MET A 191 8.12 -12.63 17.90
CA MET A 191 8.62 -11.54 17.08
C MET A 191 8.24 -11.69 15.61
N ASN A 192 8.33 -12.91 15.06
CA ASN A 192 7.90 -13.18 13.69
C ASN A 192 6.38 -13.06 13.57
N LEU A 193 5.61 -13.55 14.55
CA LEU A 193 4.16 -13.38 14.56
C LEU A 193 3.75 -11.90 14.58
N LEU A 194 4.47 -11.08 15.36
CA LEU A 194 4.28 -9.64 15.38
C LEU A 194 4.59 -8.98 14.05
N ALA A 195 5.73 -9.33 13.43
CA ALA A 195 6.10 -8.84 12.11
C ALA A 195 5.02 -9.19 11.09
N LYS A 196 4.43 -10.40 11.16
CA LYS A 196 3.30 -10.79 10.30
C LYS A 196 2.02 -10.03 10.56
N LEU A 197 1.76 -9.62 11.80
CA LEU A 197 0.65 -8.73 12.10
C LEU A 197 0.86 -7.34 11.49
N VAL A 198 2.10 -6.83 11.53
CA VAL A 198 2.48 -5.56 10.87
C VAL A 198 2.35 -5.69 9.36
N ASP A 199 2.86 -6.76 8.74
CA ASP A 199 2.70 -7.05 7.31
C ASP A 199 1.21 -7.05 6.93
N PHE A 200 0.38 -7.76 7.68
CA PHE A 200 -1.06 -7.86 7.42
C PHE A 200 -1.76 -6.50 7.41
N TYR A 201 -1.52 -5.64 8.40
CA TYR A 201 -2.09 -4.29 8.42
C TYR A 201 -1.49 -3.39 7.35
N THR A 202 -0.19 -3.53 7.06
CA THR A 202 0.47 -2.77 5.99
C THR A 202 -0.15 -3.10 4.64
N ASP A 203 -0.31 -4.38 4.35
CA ASP A 203 -0.86 -4.86 3.09
C ASP A 203 -2.32 -4.43 2.95
N ALA A 204 -3.14 -4.70 3.97
CA ALA A 204 -4.58 -4.50 3.91
C ALA A 204 -5.03 -3.04 4.07
N GLN A 205 -4.27 -2.16 4.75
CA GLN A 205 -4.73 -0.79 5.01
C GLN A 205 -3.96 0.28 4.26
N PHE A 206 -2.81 -0.05 3.67
CA PHE A 206 -1.95 0.91 2.99
C PHE A 206 -1.58 0.45 1.58
N LYS A 207 -0.87 -0.67 1.44
CA LYS A 207 -0.34 -1.10 0.13
C LYS A 207 -1.44 -1.48 -0.86
N ALA A 208 -2.43 -2.28 -0.48
CA ALA A 208 -3.51 -2.69 -1.37
C ALA A 208 -4.38 -1.50 -1.82
N PRO A 209 -4.87 -0.61 -0.91
CA PRO A 209 -5.56 0.61 -1.32
C PRO A 209 -4.70 1.55 -2.18
N HIS A 210 -3.41 1.71 -1.86
CA HIS A 210 -2.49 2.54 -2.65
C HIS A 210 -2.27 1.96 -4.06
N ASP A 211 -2.18 0.64 -4.21
CA ASP A 211 -2.09 -0.01 -5.53
C ASP A 211 -3.36 0.25 -6.37
N LEU A 212 -4.56 0.13 -5.79
CA LEU A 212 -5.81 0.50 -6.48
C LEU A 212 -5.83 1.98 -6.87
N GLN A 213 -5.43 2.86 -5.95
CA GLN A 213 -5.31 4.28 -6.21
C GLN A 213 -4.36 4.56 -7.38
N LEU A 214 -3.17 3.94 -7.40
CA LEU A 214 -2.21 4.07 -8.49
C LEU A 214 -2.79 3.59 -9.84
N ARG A 215 -3.49 2.44 -9.85
CA ARG A 215 -4.15 1.92 -11.06
C ARG A 215 -5.19 2.92 -11.59
N TRP A 216 -6.03 3.51 -10.74
CA TRP A 216 -7.03 4.50 -11.17
C TRP A 216 -6.40 5.83 -11.60
N LEU A 217 -5.43 6.32 -10.81
CA LEU A 217 -4.70 7.54 -11.12
C LEU A 217 -3.91 7.43 -12.43
N ALA A 218 -3.45 6.24 -12.83
CA ALA A 218 -2.67 6.07 -14.06
C ALA A 218 -3.48 5.57 -15.28
N ASN A 219 -4.60 4.84 -15.07
CA ASN A 219 -5.45 4.40 -16.19
C ASN A 219 -6.33 5.52 -16.76
N ARG A 220 -6.64 6.55 -15.94
CA ARG A 220 -7.54 7.65 -16.34
C ARG A 220 -6.78 8.89 -16.83
N THR A 221 -5.52 8.71 -17.19
CA THR A 221 -4.62 9.77 -17.66
C THR A 221 -4.27 9.54 -19.12
N VAL A 222 -5.26 9.76 -19.98
CA VAL A 222 -5.02 10.10 -21.40
C VAL A 222 -4.51 11.55 -21.50
N ASP A 223 -4.63 12.32 -20.41
CA ASP A 223 -4.13 13.69 -20.30
C ASP A 223 -2.61 13.70 -20.00
N PRO A 224 -1.78 14.30 -20.88
CA PRO A 224 -0.34 14.45 -20.66
C PRO A 224 0.05 15.24 -19.39
N LEU A 225 -0.90 15.97 -18.77
CA LEU A 225 -0.70 16.76 -17.56
C LEU A 225 -0.75 15.95 -16.25
N THR A 226 -1.37 14.77 -16.25
CA THR A 226 -1.39 13.91 -15.05
C THR A 226 -0.28 12.88 -15.15
N THR A 227 0.82 13.15 -14.47
CA THR A 227 1.93 12.20 -14.33
C THR A 227 1.98 11.67 -12.91
N VAL A 228 1.97 10.34 -12.76
CA VAL A 228 2.07 9.68 -11.46
C VAL A 228 3.48 9.14 -11.25
N TYR A 229 4.10 9.47 -10.12
CA TYR A 229 5.32 8.83 -9.62
C TYR A 229 5.00 8.11 -8.32
N ALA A 230 5.40 6.85 -8.24
CA ALA A 230 5.22 6.01 -7.06
C ALA A 230 6.57 5.75 -6.36
N TYR A 231 6.55 5.68 -5.03
CA TYR A 231 7.68 5.22 -4.24
C TYR A 231 7.28 4.25 -3.11
N GLN A 232 8.26 3.51 -2.63
CA GLN A 232 8.23 2.79 -1.37
C GLN A 232 9.41 3.22 -0.50
N PHE A 233 9.16 3.50 0.77
CA PHE A 233 10.19 3.84 1.74
C PHE A 233 10.58 2.63 2.59
N GLU A 234 11.86 2.29 2.58
CA GLU A 234 12.45 1.22 3.38
C GLU A 234 13.61 1.77 4.23
N GLN A 235 13.74 1.28 5.45
CA GLN A 235 14.92 1.47 6.27
C GLN A 235 15.22 0.20 7.04
N ASP A 236 16.48 0.02 7.45
CA ASP A 236 16.84 -1.08 8.33
C ASP A 236 16.32 -0.83 9.75
N ASP A 237 16.55 0.39 10.26
CA ASP A 237 16.13 0.82 11.58
C ASP A 237 14.74 1.47 11.56
N ASN A 238 14.02 1.29 12.66
CA ASN A 238 12.75 1.95 12.91
C ASN A 238 12.87 2.89 14.12
N TYR A 239 12.81 4.20 13.88
CA TYR A 239 12.97 5.24 14.87
C TYR A 239 11.69 5.61 15.63
N LEU A 240 10.51 5.45 15.02
CA LEU A 240 9.23 5.88 15.61
C LEU A 240 8.55 4.77 16.42
N TYR A 241 8.71 3.51 16.00
CA TYR A 241 8.01 2.34 16.55
C TYR A 241 8.99 1.36 17.21
N LYS A 242 10.04 1.86 17.86
CA LYS A 242 11.11 1.07 18.53
C LYS A 242 10.58 -0.03 19.46
N LYS A 243 9.41 0.17 20.09
CA LYS A 243 8.78 -0.83 20.98
C LYS A 243 8.38 -2.11 20.26
N LEU A 244 8.10 -2.04 18.96
CA LEU A 244 7.74 -3.21 18.16
C LEU A 244 8.98 -4.06 17.81
N ASN A 245 10.18 -3.50 17.92
CA ASN A 245 11.44 -4.17 17.56
C ASN A 245 11.37 -4.85 16.17
N ILE A 246 10.81 -4.13 15.20
CA ILE A 246 10.73 -4.52 13.79
C ILE A 246 11.77 -3.73 12.98
N SER A 247 12.34 -4.39 11.96
CA SER A 247 13.12 -3.71 10.92
C SER A 247 12.20 -3.23 9.79
N GLY A 248 12.53 -2.13 9.15
CA GLY A 248 11.69 -1.55 8.08
C GLY A 248 11.19 -0.16 8.43
N GLY A 249 11.02 0.67 7.38
CA GLY A 249 10.44 2.00 7.50
C GLY A 249 8.99 1.89 7.98
N GLY A 250 8.72 2.39 9.18
CA GLY A 250 7.36 2.44 9.72
C GLY A 250 6.59 3.65 9.22
N HIS A 251 5.29 3.70 9.51
CA HIS A 251 4.43 4.80 9.07
C HIS A 251 4.95 6.17 9.52
N GLY A 252 5.21 7.07 8.56
CA GLY A 252 5.69 8.42 8.79
C GLY A 252 7.20 8.55 9.00
N GLU A 253 7.98 7.47 8.89
CA GLU A 253 9.45 7.56 9.01
C GLU A 253 10.13 8.25 7.84
N GLU A 254 9.54 8.16 6.65
CA GLU A 254 9.98 8.88 5.47
C GLU A 254 9.98 10.41 5.70
N LEU A 255 9.08 10.90 6.56
CA LEU A 255 9.04 12.31 6.96
C LEU A 255 10.30 12.71 7.73
N LEU A 256 10.91 11.80 8.49
CA LEU A 256 12.17 12.05 9.16
C LEU A 256 13.27 12.31 8.15
N MET A 257 13.22 11.71 6.95
CA MET A 257 14.17 11.95 5.87
C MET A 257 13.86 13.23 5.08
N ILE A 258 12.58 13.49 4.80
CA ILE A 258 12.13 14.65 4.03
C ILE A 258 12.37 15.96 4.83
N PHE A 259 12.01 16.01 6.11
CA PHE A 259 12.19 17.21 6.94
C PHE A 259 13.61 17.34 7.52
N GLY A 260 14.44 16.32 7.34
CA GLY A 260 15.88 16.40 7.57
C GLY A 260 16.35 16.17 9.01
N PRO A 261 17.67 16.35 9.25
CA PRO A 261 18.35 15.86 10.46
C PRO A 261 17.85 16.50 11.75
N SER A 262 17.34 17.74 11.69
CA SER A 262 16.76 18.40 12.86
C SER A 262 15.52 17.69 13.39
N LEU A 263 14.65 17.17 12.50
CA LEU A 263 13.48 16.42 12.93
C LEU A 263 13.89 15.06 13.53
N MET A 264 14.81 14.37 12.87
CA MET A 264 15.38 13.10 13.36
C MET A 264 16.00 13.25 14.75
N GLN A 265 16.79 14.29 14.99
CA GLN A 265 17.40 14.54 16.29
C GLN A 265 16.37 14.81 17.38
N LYS A 266 15.29 15.55 17.07
CA LYS A 266 14.28 15.89 18.07
C LYS A 266 13.30 14.76 18.36
N ILE A 267 12.86 14.02 17.33
CA ILE A 267 11.87 12.94 17.48
C ILE A 267 12.55 11.60 17.73
N GLY A 268 13.43 11.17 16.81
CA GLY A 268 14.13 9.89 16.89
C GLY A 268 15.19 9.83 17.99
N LYS A 269 15.62 10.99 18.50
CA LYS A 269 16.71 11.18 19.49
C LYS A 269 18.04 10.56 19.02
N VAL A 270 18.23 10.51 17.71
CA VAL A 270 19.42 9.96 17.06
C VAL A 270 19.92 10.92 15.99
N ARG A 271 21.18 10.76 15.60
CA ARG A 271 21.73 11.45 14.43
C ARG A 271 21.63 10.52 13.23
N TYR A 272 21.58 11.11 12.05
CA TYR A 272 21.69 10.32 10.83
C TYR A 272 23.03 9.58 10.78
N THR A 273 22.98 8.38 10.21
CA THR A 273 24.17 7.76 9.64
C THR A 273 24.55 8.47 8.34
N GLY A 274 25.76 8.20 7.83
CA GLY A 274 26.17 8.73 6.52
C GLY A 274 25.28 8.24 5.37
N ALA A 275 24.67 7.06 5.47
CA ALA A 275 23.72 6.56 4.45
C ALA A 275 22.39 7.32 4.52
N GLU A 276 21.90 7.61 5.72
CA GLU A 276 20.68 8.39 5.93
C GLU A 276 20.84 9.85 5.52
N GLU A 277 22.02 10.46 5.74
CA GLU A 277 22.33 11.80 5.22
C GLU A 277 22.20 11.86 3.70
N ARG A 278 22.74 10.84 2.99
CA ARG A 278 22.61 10.73 1.54
C ARG A 278 21.16 10.51 1.11
N LEU A 279 20.44 9.60 1.78
CA LEU A 279 19.03 9.33 1.50
C LEU A 279 18.18 10.58 1.68
N SER A 280 18.32 11.27 2.81
CA SER A 280 17.61 12.51 3.12
C SER A 280 17.90 13.61 2.10
N ALA A 281 19.16 13.77 1.68
CA ALA A 281 19.53 14.73 0.63
C ALA A 281 18.86 14.40 -0.71
N ILE A 282 18.85 13.12 -1.11
CA ILE A 282 18.26 12.66 -2.38
C ILE A 282 16.74 12.80 -2.36
N MET A 283 16.05 12.37 -1.30
CA MET A 283 14.61 12.51 -1.15
C MET A 283 14.19 13.98 -1.22
N ARG A 284 14.80 14.86 -0.41
CA ARG A 284 14.49 16.31 -0.46
C ARG A 284 14.65 16.90 -1.85
N ARG A 285 15.65 16.41 -2.60
CA ARG A 285 15.91 16.88 -3.96
C ARG A 285 14.82 16.45 -4.93
N PHE A 286 14.42 15.18 -4.91
CA PHE A 286 13.30 14.70 -5.74
C PHE A 286 12.00 15.43 -5.42
N TRP A 287 11.68 15.63 -4.14
CA TRP A 287 10.52 16.41 -3.74
C TRP A 287 10.62 17.86 -4.25
N SER A 288 11.78 18.50 -4.09
CA SER A 288 11.99 19.87 -4.59
C SER A 288 11.88 19.96 -6.11
N GLU A 289 12.39 18.98 -6.85
CA GLU A 289 12.25 18.93 -8.31
C GLU A 289 10.80 18.73 -8.74
N PHE A 290 10.10 17.78 -8.12
CA PHE A 290 8.70 17.50 -8.38
C PHE A 290 7.82 18.73 -8.09
N ILE A 291 8.02 19.41 -6.96
CA ILE A 291 7.32 20.66 -6.62
C ILE A 291 7.57 21.75 -7.69
N ARG A 292 8.80 21.88 -8.19
CA ARG A 292 9.14 22.93 -9.18
C ARG A 292 8.63 22.63 -10.58
N LYS A 293 8.64 21.36 -11.00
CA LYS A 293 8.46 20.98 -12.41
C LYS A 293 7.18 20.17 -12.67
N GLY A 294 6.59 19.56 -11.65
CA GLY A 294 5.56 18.53 -11.82
C GLY A 294 6.11 17.23 -12.43
N SER A 295 7.43 17.11 -12.58
CA SER A 295 8.08 15.96 -13.21
C SER A 295 9.44 15.70 -12.58
N ILE A 296 9.80 14.44 -12.45
CA ILE A 296 11.13 14.00 -12.02
C ILE A 296 11.93 13.66 -13.26
N SER A 297 13.14 14.20 -13.37
CA SER A 297 14.00 13.89 -14.53
C SER A 297 14.53 12.46 -14.45
N SER A 298 14.77 11.84 -15.60
CA SER A 298 15.15 10.42 -15.70
C SER A 298 16.54 10.10 -15.14
N SER A 299 17.38 11.10 -14.91
CA SER A 299 18.60 10.98 -14.13
C SER A 299 18.94 12.38 -13.65
N PRO A 300 18.34 12.83 -12.54
CA PRO A 300 18.51 14.22 -12.15
C PRO A 300 19.98 14.55 -11.97
N TYR A 301 20.77 13.63 -11.41
CA TYR A 301 22.15 13.92 -11.00
C TYR A 301 23.08 12.68 -10.94
N GLY A 302 22.88 11.67 -11.80
CA GLY A 302 23.83 10.56 -11.91
C GLY A 302 23.80 9.55 -10.76
N TYR A 303 22.68 9.45 -10.01
CA TYR A 303 22.48 8.45 -8.94
C TYR A 303 22.18 7.03 -9.47
N GLY A 304 22.47 6.75 -10.74
CA GLY A 304 22.41 5.41 -11.34
C GLY A 304 21.03 4.79 -11.51
N THR A 305 19.96 5.37 -10.96
CA THR A 305 18.59 4.84 -11.08
C THR A 305 17.65 5.89 -11.67
N THR A 306 16.98 5.51 -12.75
CA THR A 306 15.96 6.33 -13.40
C THR A 306 14.61 6.16 -12.73
N TRP A 307 14.00 7.27 -12.29
CA TRP A 307 12.64 7.25 -11.76
C TRP A 307 11.63 7.42 -12.89
N ASN A 308 11.14 6.30 -13.40
CA ASN A 308 10.10 6.28 -14.42
C ASN A 308 8.73 6.61 -13.82
N LYS A 309 7.86 7.16 -14.68
CA LYS A 309 6.44 7.33 -14.36
C LYS A 309 5.82 5.96 -14.04
N TYR A 310 4.91 5.95 -13.08
CA TYR A 310 4.12 4.76 -12.79
C TYR A 310 3.21 4.44 -13.99
N SER A 311 3.12 3.16 -14.33
CA SER A 311 2.15 2.62 -15.28
C SER A 311 1.64 1.29 -14.72
N PRO A 312 0.35 0.94 -14.87
CA PRO A 312 -0.15 -0.35 -14.40
C PRO A 312 0.49 -1.55 -15.10
N LYS A 313 1.02 -1.35 -16.31
CA LYS A 313 1.69 -2.38 -17.09
C LYS A 313 3.07 -2.71 -16.53
N ASP A 314 3.86 -1.69 -16.23
CA ASP A 314 5.25 -1.86 -15.83
C ASP A 314 5.40 -1.92 -14.30
N ASP A 315 4.40 -1.40 -13.56
CA ASP A 315 4.39 -1.28 -12.10
C ASP A 315 5.67 -0.61 -11.58
N ASN A 316 5.97 0.55 -12.17
CA ASN A 316 7.20 1.30 -11.92
C ASN A 316 7.08 2.13 -10.63
N TYR A 317 7.96 1.86 -9.67
CA TYR A 317 8.17 2.70 -8.50
C TYR A 317 9.65 2.69 -8.08
N ILE A 318 10.04 3.66 -7.25
CA ILE A 318 11.37 3.71 -6.64
C ILE A 318 11.31 3.29 -5.18
N ILE A 319 12.29 2.49 -4.78
CA ILE A 319 12.50 2.12 -3.40
C ILE A 319 13.61 3.01 -2.84
N PHE A 320 13.24 3.83 -1.87
CA PHE A 320 14.16 4.62 -1.05
C PHE A 320 14.67 3.74 0.08
N ARG A 321 15.99 3.56 0.18
CA ARG A 321 16.59 2.79 1.27
C ARG A 321 17.97 3.29 1.65
N ALA A 322 18.17 3.54 2.94
CA ALA A 322 19.50 3.66 3.52
C ALA A 322 19.92 2.28 4.00
N ASP A 323 21.02 1.77 3.47
CA ASP A 323 21.67 0.56 3.99
C ASP A 323 22.93 0.99 4.74
N ASN A 324 22.91 0.79 6.05
CA ASN A 324 23.99 1.18 6.94
C ASN A 324 25.18 0.20 6.89
N ASN A 325 24.97 -1.00 6.33
CA ASN A 325 25.97 -2.06 6.22
C ASN A 325 26.70 -2.05 4.88
N LEU A 326 26.26 -1.24 3.92
CA LEU A 326 26.85 -1.15 2.59
C LEU A 326 27.78 0.07 2.43
N PRO A 327 28.78 -0.01 1.52
CA PRO A 327 29.70 1.08 1.25
C PRO A 327 28.98 2.37 0.86
N ALA A 328 29.61 3.52 1.09
CA ALA A 328 29.05 4.83 0.75
C ALA A 328 28.72 5.01 -0.75
N SER A 329 29.33 4.20 -1.62
CA SER A 329 29.10 4.16 -3.06
C SER A 329 27.80 3.44 -3.47
N GLN A 330 27.17 2.69 -2.56
CA GLN A 330 25.91 2.01 -2.85
C GLN A 330 24.78 3.03 -3.04
N SER A 331 23.97 2.82 -4.08
CA SER A 331 22.77 3.60 -4.33
C SER A 331 21.77 3.45 -3.17
N VAL A 332 21.22 4.56 -2.71
CA VAL A 332 20.08 4.61 -1.75
C VAL A 332 18.72 4.55 -2.47
N LEU A 333 18.76 4.30 -3.78
CA LEU A 333 17.64 4.13 -4.67
C LEU A 333 17.76 2.79 -5.37
N ARG A 334 16.66 2.08 -5.53
CA ARG A 334 16.58 0.93 -6.43
C ARG A 334 15.19 0.82 -7.04
N SER A 335 15.11 0.18 -8.19
CA SER A 335 13.84 -0.33 -8.71
C SER A 335 13.50 -1.67 -8.04
N PRO A 336 12.22 -2.03 -7.95
CA PRO A 336 11.83 -3.39 -7.57
C PRO A 336 12.39 -4.40 -8.58
N ALA A 337 12.80 -5.57 -8.08
CA ALA A 337 13.34 -6.64 -8.90
C ALA A 337 12.67 -7.97 -8.55
N LEU A 338 12.00 -8.60 -9.52
CA LEU A 338 11.31 -9.89 -9.33
C LEU A 338 12.24 -11.04 -8.91
N SER A 339 13.54 -10.91 -9.17
CA SER A 339 14.57 -11.83 -8.66
C SER A 339 14.75 -11.77 -7.14
N LEU A 340 14.28 -10.70 -6.49
CA LEU A 340 14.30 -10.57 -5.03
C LEU A 340 12.98 -11.08 -4.47
N THR A 341 13.05 -12.13 -3.64
CA THR A 341 11.89 -12.77 -3.02
C THR A 341 10.96 -11.77 -2.33
N LYS A 342 11.52 -10.75 -1.65
CA LYS A 342 10.73 -9.71 -0.96
C LYS A 342 9.83 -8.94 -1.92
N ASP A 343 10.36 -8.51 -3.06
CA ASP A 343 9.63 -7.71 -4.04
C ASP A 343 8.58 -8.58 -4.77
N ALA A 344 8.93 -9.83 -5.10
CA ALA A 344 8.00 -10.79 -5.69
C ALA A 344 6.81 -11.11 -4.75
N MET A 345 7.08 -11.33 -3.45
CA MET A 345 6.07 -11.56 -2.44
C MET A 345 5.16 -10.34 -2.25
N GLY A 346 5.74 -9.12 -2.27
CA GLY A 346 4.94 -7.88 -2.21
C GLY A 346 3.89 -7.80 -3.31
N ARG A 347 4.25 -8.13 -4.57
CA ARG A 347 3.28 -8.18 -5.67
C ARG A 347 2.20 -9.23 -5.48
N GLN A 348 2.56 -10.41 -4.96
CA GLN A 348 1.58 -11.45 -4.64
C GLN A 348 0.59 -11.02 -3.57
N MET A 349 1.04 -10.26 -2.55
CA MET A 349 0.15 -9.76 -1.51
C MET A 349 -0.84 -8.71 -2.06
N LEU A 350 -0.39 -7.83 -2.96
CA LEU A 350 -1.29 -6.89 -3.64
C LEU A 350 -2.37 -7.61 -4.43
N TRP A 351 -1.98 -8.64 -5.20
CA TRP A 351 -2.92 -9.49 -5.94
C TRP A 351 -3.89 -10.25 -5.01
N LEU A 352 -3.41 -10.76 -3.88
CA LEU A 352 -4.26 -11.40 -2.88
C LEU A 352 -5.41 -10.47 -2.47
N TRP A 353 -5.10 -9.26 -2.03
CA TRP A 353 -6.10 -8.32 -1.50
C TRP A 353 -7.01 -7.72 -2.58
N ASN A 354 -6.42 -7.25 -3.68
CA ASN A 354 -7.15 -6.48 -4.70
C ASN A 354 -7.87 -7.35 -5.71
N ASP A 355 -7.42 -8.59 -5.93
CA ASP A 355 -7.94 -9.46 -6.97
C ASP A 355 -8.51 -10.78 -6.39
N LEU A 356 -7.70 -11.61 -5.71
CA LEU A 356 -8.14 -12.95 -5.27
C LEU A 356 -9.31 -12.89 -4.28
N LEU A 357 -9.18 -12.10 -3.21
CA LEU A 357 -10.20 -12.05 -2.17
C LEU A 357 -11.52 -11.43 -2.66
N GLN A 358 -11.45 -10.43 -3.55
CA GLN A 358 -12.64 -9.84 -4.16
C GLN A 358 -13.32 -10.81 -5.12
N ASN A 359 -12.54 -11.49 -5.97
CA ASN A 359 -13.10 -12.51 -6.87
C ASN A 359 -13.77 -13.65 -6.10
N LEU A 360 -13.15 -14.13 -5.01
CA LEU A 360 -13.75 -15.14 -4.14
C LEU A 360 -15.04 -14.65 -3.50
N LYS A 361 -15.10 -13.39 -3.09
CA LYS A 361 -16.31 -12.79 -2.53
C LYS A 361 -17.48 -12.82 -3.54
N ASP A 362 -17.19 -12.56 -4.81
CA ASP A 362 -18.19 -12.36 -5.88
C ASP A 362 -18.57 -13.65 -6.65
N LEU A 363 -18.02 -14.82 -6.29
CA LEU A 363 -18.22 -16.09 -7.03
C LEU A 363 -19.69 -16.57 -7.06
N GLU A 364 -20.53 -16.17 -6.10
CA GLU A 364 -21.95 -16.60 -6.06
C GLU A 364 -22.94 -15.57 -6.63
N ASP A 365 -22.64 -14.27 -6.59
CA ASP A 365 -23.54 -13.23 -7.11
C ASP A 365 -23.77 -13.36 -8.62
N ASN A 366 -22.83 -13.98 -9.34
CA ASN A 366 -22.94 -14.23 -10.78
C ASN A 366 -23.81 -15.44 -11.16
N HIS A 367 -24.24 -16.27 -10.21
CA HIS A 367 -25.09 -17.45 -10.48
C HIS A 367 -26.59 -17.23 -10.22
N VAL A 368 -26.99 -16.05 -9.71
CA VAL A 368 -28.38 -15.75 -9.30
C VAL A 368 -29.19 -14.96 -10.34
N GLN A 369 -28.59 -14.48 -11.44
CA GLN A 369 -29.38 -14.06 -12.61
C GLN A 369 -29.87 -15.29 -13.42
N LYS A 370 -30.77 -16.07 -12.83
CA LYS A 370 -31.64 -16.99 -13.60
C LYS A 370 -32.93 -16.25 -13.91
N GLU A 371 -33.13 -15.95 -15.20
CA GLU A 371 -34.42 -15.50 -15.74
C GLU A 371 -35.57 -16.43 -15.30
N PRO A 372 -36.79 -15.91 -15.14
CA PRO A 372 -37.94 -16.72 -14.75
C PRO A 372 -38.28 -17.75 -15.84
N LEU A 373 -38.45 -19.01 -15.41
CA LEU A 373 -38.88 -20.12 -16.26
C LEU A 373 -40.19 -19.80 -17.02
N SER A 374 -40.11 -19.77 -18.36
CA SER A 374 -41.24 -20.09 -19.24
C SER A 374 -40.93 -21.40 -19.95
N ARG A 375 -41.78 -22.42 -19.78
CA ARG A 375 -41.63 -23.75 -20.38
C ARG A 375 -41.92 -23.76 -21.89
N PRO A 376 -41.37 -24.73 -22.64
CA PRO A 376 -41.16 -24.64 -24.09
C PRO A 376 -42.21 -25.40 -24.91
N ASN A 377 -42.45 -24.95 -26.15
CA ASN A 377 -42.84 -25.82 -27.25
C ASN A 377 -41.60 -26.12 -28.12
N GLN A 378 -41.42 -27.41 -28.40
CA GLN A 378 -40.39 -28.12 -29.20
C GLN A 378 -40.36 -27.58 -30.66
N THR A 379 -39.31 -27.57 -31.52
CA THR A 379 -38.00 -28.26 -31.74
C THR A 379 -37.35 -27.60 -33.01
N PRO A 380 -36.14 -27.96 -33.56
CA PRO A 380 -34.77 -28.02 -33.03
C PRO A 380 -33.65 -27.34 -33.90
N LEU A 381 -32.61 -26.77 -33.23
CA LEU A 381 -31.16 -26.63 -33.61
C LEU A 381 -30.71 -25.83 -34.88
N PRO A 382 -29.48 -25.22 -34.94
CA PRO A 382 -28.27 -25.56 -34.18
C PRO A 382 -27.55 -24.44 -33.39
N ASN A 383 -27.03 -24.89 -32.24
CA ASN A 383 -25.85 -24.45 -31.48
C ASN A 383 -25.05 -23.21 -31.91
N LYS A 384 -25.06 -22.20 -31.04
CA LYS A 384 -23.91 -21.31 -30.78
C LYS A 384 -23.55 -21.35 -29.31
N GLY A 385 -23.15 -22.52 -28.84
CA GLY A 385 -22.48 -22.72 -27.57
C GLY A 385 -20.96 -22.71 -27.76
N SER A 386 -20.30 -21.79 -27.08
CA SER A 386 -18.97 -21.96 -26.52
C SER A 386 -17.76 -22.00 -27.47
N ARG A 387 -17.21 -20.81 -27.75
CA ARG A 387 -15.84 -20.66 -28.27
C ARG A 387 -14.77 -20.87 -27.18
N ASN A 388 -15.15 -20.78 -25.91
CA ASN A 388 -14.21 -20.88 -24.78
C ASN A 388 -14.07 -22.32 -24.25
N ASP A 389 -15.15 -23.11 -24.20
CA ASP A 389 -15.12 -24.50 -23.72
C ASP A 389 -14.43 -25.45 -24.73
N LEU A 390 -14.46 -25.13 -26.02
CA LEU A 390 -13.68 -25.82 -27.06
C LEU A 390 -12.16 -25.61 -26.90
N THR A 391 -11.76 -24.41 -26.46
CA THR A 391 -10.34 -24.07 -26.27
C THR A 391 -9.75 -24.84 -25.08
N TYR A 392 -10.47 -24.94 -23.96
CA TYR A 392 -10.05 -25.74 -22.81
C TYR A 392 -10.04 -27.25 -23.08
N ARG A 393 -11.05 -27.77 -23.79
CA ARG A 393 -11.08 -29.18 -24.19
C ARG A 393 -9.94 -29.53 -25.14
N SER A 394 -9.64 -28.67 -26.11
CA SER A 394 -8.52 -28.88 -27.04
C SER A 394 -7.18 -28.92 -26.28
N ALA A 395 -6.90 -27.95 -25.40
CA ALA A 395 -5.68 -27.92 -24.59
C ALA A 395 -5.54 -29.15 -23.68
N MET A 396 -6.64 -29.62 -23.07
CA MET A 396 -6.66 -30.83 -22.25
C MET A 396 -6.35 -32.08 -23.08
N TYR A 397 -6.90 -32.22 -24.29
CA TYR A 397 -6.60 -33.35 -25.17
C TYR A 397 -5.15 -33.33 -25.68
N THR A 398 -4.58 -32.16 -25.97
CA THR A 398 -3.17 -32.05 -26.36
C THR A 398 -2.24 -32.46 -25.22
N LEU A 399 -2.56 -32.05 -23.98
CA LEU A 399 -1.80 -32.44 -22.80
C LEU A 399 -1.85 -33.97 -22.57
N ILE A 400 -3.03 -34.57 -22.67
CA ILE A 400 -3.22 -36.02 -22.53
C ILE A 400 -2.44 -36.77 -23.61
N ALA A 401 -2.46 -36.30 -24.87
CA ALA A 401 -1.69 -36.90 -25.95
C ALA A 401 -0.17 -36.84 -25.68
N PHE A 402 0.35 -35.72 -25.18
CA PHE A 402 1.77 -35.60 -24.79
C PHE A 402 2.16 -36.58 -23.68
N VAL A 403 1.32 -36.74 -22.66
CA VAL A 403 1.57 -37.69 -21.57
C VAL A 403 1.60 -39.13 -22.09
N ILE A 404 0.69 -39.49 -23.00
CA ILE A 404 0.68 -40.83 -23.62
C ILE A 404 1.95 -41.06 -24.43
N VAL A 405 2.40 -40.08 -25.23
CA VAL A 405 3.64 -40.20 -26.01
C VAL A 405 4.86 -40.36 -25.10
N LEU A 406 4.95 -39.61 -24.00
CA LEU A 406 6.03 -39.74 -23.02
C LEU A 406 6.02 -41.11 -22.33
N LEU A 407 4.85 -41.66 -22.00
CA LEU A 407 4.74 -42.99 -21.43
C LEU A 407 5.18 -44.08 -22.42
N VAL A 408 4.80 -43.96 -23.70
CA VAL A 408 5.25 -44.89 -24.76
C VAL A 408 6.76 -44.81 -24.93
N LEU A 409 7.35 -43.62 -24.96
CA LEU A 409 8.81 -43.45 -25.03
C LEU A 409 9.51 -44.05 -23.82
N LEU A 410 8.95 -43.89 -22.62
CA LEU A 410 9.50 -44.48 -21.41
C LEU A 410 9.47 -46.02 -21.47
N VAL A 411 8.38 -46.61 -21.95
CA VAL A 411 8.28 -48.07 -22.15
C VAL A 411 9.31 -48.55 -23.19
N VAL A 412 9.47 -47.82 -24.30
CA VAL A 412 10.48 -48.15 -25.31
C VAL A 412 11.90 -48.07 -24.72
N CYS A 413 12.22 -47.03 -23.95
CA CYS A 413 13.50 -46.90 -23.25
C CYS A 413 13.74 -48.08 -22.29
N VAL A 414 12.73 -48.50 -21.52
CA VAL A 414 12.84 -49.65 -20.63
C VAL A 414 13.08 -50.95 -21.41
N ILE A 415 12.40 -51.15 -22.54
CA ILE A 415 12.61 -52.32 -23.41
C ILE A 415 14.01 -52.31 -24.00
N LEU A 416 14.49 -51.16 -24.48
CA LEU A 416 15.84 -51.02 -25.04
C LEU A 416 16.91 -51.28 -23.98
N LEU A 417 16.74 -50.74 -22.76
CA LEU A 417 17.65 -51.00 -21.64
C LEU A 417 17.65 -52.48 -21.25
N LYS A 418 16.48 -53.13 -21.22
CA LYS A 418 16.37 -54.55 -20.91
C LYS A 418 17.02 -55.43 -21.99
N ARG A 419 16.84 -55.07 -23.27
CA ARG A 419 17.47 -55.76 -24.40
C ARG A 419 18.99 -55.59 -24.38
N HIS A 420 19.48 -54.39 -24.08
CA HIS A 420 20.91 -54.11 -23.97
C HIS A 420 21.55 -54.83 -22.78
N ALA A 421 20.81 -55.05 -21.69
CA ALA A 421 21.25 -55.87 -20.56
C ALA A 421 21.33 -57.37 -20.91
N THR A 422 20.37 -57.89 -21.67
CA THR A 422 20.37 -59.31 -22.11
C THR A 422 21.41 -59.61 -23.19
N GLU A 423 21.69 -58.68 -24.10
CA GLU A 423 22.80 -58.82 -25.07
C GLU A 423 24.16 -58.80 -24.34
N ARG A 424 24.33 -57.98 -23.29
CA ARG A 424 25.55 -57.93 -22.48
C ARG A 424 25.79 -59.19 -21.64
N GLU A 425 24.74 -59.86 -21.17
CA GLU A 425 24.85 -61.16 -20.51
C GLU A 425 25.22 -62.27 -21.50
N ARG A 426 24.78 -62.18 -22.76
CA ARG A 426 25.09 -63.17 -23.81
C ARG A 426 26.51 -63.05 -24.36
N ASP A 427 27.15 -61.89 -24.24
CA ASP A 427 28.57 -61.69 -24.59
C ASP A 427 29.54 -62.11 -23.46
N MET A 428 29.04 -62.49 -22.28
CA MET A 428 29.83 -62.95 -21.13
C MET A 428 29.81 -64.48 -20.92
N PHE A 429 29.13 -65.24 -21.78
CA PHE A 429 29.13 -66.70 -21.85
C PHE A 429 29.48 -67.15 -23.28
#